data_AF-A0AAJ3F3D7-F1
#
_entry.id   AF-A0AAJ3F3D7-F1
#
_cell.length_a   1.000
_cell.length_b   1.000
_cell.length_c   1.000
_cell.angle_alpha   90.00
_cell.angle_beta   90.00
_cell.angle_gamma   90.00
#
_symmetry.space_group_name_H-M   'P 1'
#
loop_
_entity.id
_entity.type
_entity.pdbx_description
1 polymer ?
#
loop_
_entity_poly.entity_id
_entity_poly.type
_entity_poly.pdbx_seq_one_letter_code
_entity_poly.pdbx_strand_id
1 'polypeptide(L)'
;MSNEVTFRVFRGESDADGDPFGRMVDYTVEMDEGMVVLDVIHRIQAEQSPDLACRWNCKAGKCGSCGAEVNGKPKLMCMTRVEDVL
;
A
#
# COMPACT_ATOMS: atom_id res chain seq x y z
N MET A 1 -23.30 3.76 -2.23
CA MET A 1 -22.95 2.91 -1.06
C MET A 1 -21.47 3.05 -0.91
N SER A 2 -21.00 3.78 0.10
CA SER A 2 -19.56 3.90 0.39
C SER A 2 -19.08 2.52 0.81
N ASN A 3 -18.21 1.89 0.02
CA ASN A 3 -17.62 0.61 0.38
C ASN A 3 -16.27 0.92 1.05
N GLU A 4 -16.31 1.15 2.36
CA GLU A 4 -15.10 1.38 3.14
C GLU A 4 -14.39 0.04 3.40
N VAL A 5 -13.07 0.03 3.22
CA VAL A 5 -12.22 -1.12 3.53
C VAL A 5 -11.11 -0.69 4.47
N THR A 6 -10.85 -1.50 5.49
CA THR A 6 -9.71 -1.30 6.40
C THR A 6 -8.48 -2.05 5.90
N PHE A 7 -7.40 -1.31 5.65
CA PHE A 7 -6.10 -1.81 5.26
C PHE A 7 -5.16 -1.79 6.46
N ARG A 8 -4.41 -2.87 6.65
CA ARG A 8 -3.33 -2.93 7.65
C ARG A 8 -2.01 -2.71 6.95
N VAL A 9 -1.36 -1.58 7.21
CA VAL A 9 -0.13 -1.14 6.55
C VAL A 9 1.00 -1.14 7.56
N PHE A 10 2.13 -1.76 7.21
CA PHE A 10 3.32 -1.73 8.05
C PHE A 10 3.91 -0.31 8.10
N ARG A 11 4.10 0.19 9.32
CA ARG A 11 4.76 1.46 9.63
C ARG A 11 5.98 1.17 10.47
N GLY A 12 7.14 1.53 9.95
CA GLY A 12 8.41 1.25 10.59
C GLY A 12 9.56 2.01 9.97
N GLU A 13 10.71 1.85 10.60
CA GLU A 13 11.99 2.36 10.15
C GLU A 13 12.97 1.18 10.05
N SER A 14 14.10 1.40 9.40
CA SER A 14 15.22 0.45 9.45
C SER A 14 16.09 0.76 10.65
N ASP A 15 16.57 -0.26 11.34
CA ASP A 15 17.60 -0.09 12.37
C ASP A 15 18.98 0.16 11.75
N ALA A 16 20.03 0.14 12.58
CA ALA A 16 21.40 0.39 12.16
C ALA A 16 21.94 -0.66 11.15
N ASP A 17 21.39 -1.88 11.18
CA ASP A 17 21.79 -2.98 10.30
C ASP A 17 20.90 -3.06 9.04
N GLY A 18 19.84 -2.24 8.98
CA GLY A 18 18.91 -2.17 7.87
C GLY A 18 17.65 -3.01 8.06
N ASP A 19 17.54 -3.72 9.19
CA ASP A 19 16.40 -4.58 9.46
C ASP A 19 15.15 -3.73 9.78
N PRO A 20 14.00 -4.02 9.15
CA PRO A 20 12.80 -3.24 9.38
C PRO A 20 12.21 -3.57 10.75
N PHE A 21 12.00 -2.55 11.58
CA PHE A 21 11.25 -2.65 12.83
C PHE A 21 10.06 -1.69 12.80
N GLY A 22 8.92 -2.13 13.34
CA GLY A 22 7.68 -1.36 13.23
C GLY A 22 6.45 -2.13 13.65
N ARG A 23 5.28 -1.63 13.26
CA ARG A 23 3.98 -2.22 13.56
C ARG A 23 3.02 -2.08 12.39
N MET A 24 2.04 -2.96 12.33
CA MET A 24 0.88 -2.77 11.45
C MET A 24 -0.01 -1.67 12.04
N VAL A 25 -0.47 -0.76 11.18
CA VAL A 25 -1.41 0.31 11.51
C VAL A 25 -2.59 0.21 10.56
N ASP A 26 -3.78 0.37 11.12
CA ASP A 26 -5.04 0.23 10.40
C ASP A 26 -5.46 1.59 9.81
N TYR A 27 -5.83 1.60 8.54
CA TYR A 27 -6.35 2.76 7.82
C TYR A 27 -7.63 2.37 7.09
N THR A 28 -8.70 3.13 7.29
CA THR A 28 -9.97 2.88 6.60
C THR A 28 -10.08 3.81 5.41
N VAL A 29 -10.38 3.25 4.24
CA VAL A 29 -10.34 3.96 2.96
C VAL A 29 -11.63 3.71 2.21
N GLU A 30 -12.27 4.77 1.70
CA GLU A 30 -13.38 4.64 0.76
C GLU A 30 -12.87 4.07 -0.56
N MET A 31 -13.52 3.01 -1.05
CA MET A 31 -13.11 2.33 -2.28
C MET A 31 -13.82 2.85 -3.52
N ASP A 32 -13.04 3.09 -4.58
CA ASP A 32 -13.54 3.30 -5.94
C ASP A 32 -13.37 2.04 -6.79
N GLU A 33 -14.22 1.88 -7.80
CA GLU A 33 -14.13 0.76 -8.74
C GLU A 33 -12.79 0.75 -9.48
N GLY A 34 -12.18 -0.43 -9.57
CA GLY A 34 -10.94 -0.63 -10.33
C GLY A 34 -9.67 -0.13 -9.66
N MET A 35 -9.73 0.36 -8.41
CA MET A 35 -8.54 0.72 -7.64
C MET A 35 -7.54 -0.42 -7.54
N VAL A 36 -6.27 -0.08 -7.66
CA VAL A 36 -5.16 -0.98 -7.34
C VAL A 36 -4.59 -0.66 -5.95
N VAL A 37 -3.84 -1.59 -5.36
CA VAL A 37 -3.25 -1.40 -4.02
C VAL A 37 -2.42 -0.11 -3.93
N LEU A 38 -1.73 0.28 -5.00
CA LEU A 38 -0.96 1.53 -5.00
C LEU A 38 -1.85 2.78 -4.86
N ASP A 39 -3.07 2.76 -5.40
CA ASP A 39 -4.00 3.89 -5.26
C ASP A 39 -4.43 4.06 -3.80
N VAL A 40 -4.68 2.94 -3.11
CA VAL A 40 -5.00 2.93 -1.67
C VAL A 40 -3.85 3.53 -0.86
N ILE A 41 -2.62 3.13 -1.13
CA ILE A 41 -1.43 3.67 -0.44
C ILE A 41 -1.29 5.18 -0.67
N HIS A 42 -1.52 5.66 -1.89
CA HIS A 42 -1.52 7.09 -2.18
C HIS A 42 -2.65 7.84 -1.49
N ARG A 43 -3.85 7.27 -1.41
CA ARG A 43 -4.98 7.88 -0.70
C ARG A 43 -4.68 7.99 0.80
N ILE A 44 -4.19 6.92 1.42
CA ILE A 44 -3.74 6.96 2.83
C ILE A 44 -2.67 8.02 3.02
N GLN A 45 -1.68 8.10 2.12
CA GLN A 45 -0.62 9.09 2.20
C GLN A 45 -1.17 10.52 2.09
N ALA A 46 -2.08 10.79 1.15
CA ALA A 46 -2.63 12.12 0.92
C ALA A 46 -3.56 12.61 2.05
N GLU A 47 -4.35 11.69 2.65
CA GLU A 47 -5.49 12.07 3.50
C GLU A 47 -5.27 11.77 4.98
N GLN A 48 -4.52 10.72 5.32
CA GLN A 48 -4.45 10.19 6.68
C GLN A 48 -3.02 10.18 7.25
N SER A 49 -1.99 9.98 6.41
CA SER A 49 -0.60 9.86 6.85
C SER A 49 0.39 10.37 5.80
N PRO A 50 0.58 11.71 5.70
CA PRO A 50 1.50 12.34 4.74
C PRO A 50 2.96 11.89 4.84
N ASP A 51 3.35 11.34 5.97
CA ASP A 51 4.67 10.79 6.27
C ASP A 51 4.83 9.30 5.87
N LEU A 52 3.82 8.67 5.26
CA LEU A 52 3.91 7.28 4.78
C LEU A 52 4.97 7.14 3.71
N ALA A 53 6.02 6.38 3.99
CA ALA A 53 7.01 6.03 2.99
C ALA A 53 6.40 5.08 1.94
N CYS A 54 6.48 5.45 0.67
CA CYS A 54 6.05 4.62 -0.45
C CYS A 54 7.00 4.79 -1.64
N ARG A 55 7.58 3.68 -2.12
CA ARG A 55 8.38 3.67 -3.35
C ARG A 55 7.49 3.32 -4.53
N TRP A 56 7.44 4.19 -5.53
CA TRP A 56 6.69 3.99 -6.76
C TRP A 56 7.29 4.80 -7.91
N ASN A 57 6.87 4.53 -9.15
CA ASN A 57 7.27 5.32 -10.32
C ASN A 57 6.28 5.15 -11.49
N CYS A 58 6.45 4.13 -12.34
CA CYS A 58 5.78 4.09 -13.66
C CYS A 58 4.26 3.85 -13.65
N LYS A 59 3.69 3.33 -12.54
CA LYS A 59 2.29 2.85 -12.44
C LYS A 59 1.79 2.04 -13.66
N ALA A 60 2.68 1.24 -14.26
CA ALA A 60 2.40 0.50 -15.50
C ALA A 60 2.98 -0.93 -15.50
N GLY A 61 3.41 -1.42 -14.34
CA GLY A 61 3.96 -2.78 -14.21
C GLY A 61 5.32 -3.01 -14.89
N LYS A 62 6.07 -1.95 -15.23
CA LYS A 62 7.35 -2.07 -15.97
C LYS A 62 8.59 -1.95 -15.10
N CYS A 63 8.61 -1.00 -14.16
CA CYS A 63 9.83 -0.65 -13.41
C CYS A 63 10.08 -1.50 -12.16
N GLY A 64 9.09 -2.25 -11.67
CA GLY A 64 9.18 -2.99 -10.41
C GLY A 64 9.27 -2.15 -9.14
N SER A 65 9.24 -0.81 -9.21
CA SER A 65 9.53 0.06 -8.06
C SER A 65 8.50 0.02 -6.93
N CYS A 66 7.25 -0.39 -7.21
CA CYS A 66 6.17 -0.53 -6.23
C CYS A 66 5.95 -1.99 -5.80
N GLY A 67 7.02 -2.79 -5.80
CA GLY A 67 6.99 -4.12 -5.22
C GLY A 67 6.78 -4.03 -3.71
N ALA A 68 5.81 -4.80 -3.19
CA ALA A 68 5.56 -4.94 -1.76
C ALA A 68 4.95 -6.32 -1.48
N GLU A 69 4.97 -6.73 -0.22
CA GLU A 69 4.19 -7.87 0.21
C GLU A 69 2.73 -7.45 0.42
N VAL A 70 1.81 -8.11 -0.28
CA VAL A 70 0.37 -7.90 -0.14
C VAL A 70 -0.23 -9.23 0.31
N ASN A 71 -0.76 -9.27 1.52
CA ASN A 71 -1.33 -10.47 2.16
C ASN A 71 -0.39 -11.69 2.10
N GLY A 72 0.88 -11.50 2.48
CA GLY A 72 1.89 -12.58 2.52
C GLY A 72 2.48 -12.97 1.18
N LYS A 73 2.16 -12.27 0.08
CA LYS A 73 2.66 -12.59 -1.26
C LYS A 73 3.36 -11.38 -1.90
N PRO A 74 4.53 -11.55 -2.53
CA PRO A 74 5.17 -10.47 -3.26
C PRO A 74 4.33 -10.09 -4.49
N LYS A 75 3.99 -8.82 -4.59
CA LYS A 75 3.12 -8.27 -5.64
C LYS A 75 3.63 -6.91 -6.12
N LEU A 76 3.27 -6.54 -7.35
CA LEU A 76 3.39 -5.15 -7.80
C LEU A 76 2.10 -4.41 -7.44
N MET A 77 2.18 -3.46 -6.52
CA MET A 77 0.99 -2.75 -6.04
C MET A 77 0.23 -2.04 -7.15
N CYS A 78 0.92 -1.53 -8.19
CA CYS A 78 0.29 -0.85 -9.33
C CYS A 78 -0.49 -1.77 -10.29
N MET A 79 -0.29 -3.10 -10.19
CA MET A 79 -0.96 -4.08 -11.06
C MET A 79 -1.91 -5.00 -10.28
N THR A 80 -2.00 -4.81 -8.97
CA THR A 80 -2.81 -5.67 -8.10
C THR A 80 -4.10 -4.92 -7.79
N ARG A 81 -5.23 -5.36 -8.37
CA ARG A 81 -6.52 -4.77 -8.04
C ARG A 81 -6.88 -5.11 -6.60
N VAL A 82 -7.51 -4.18 -5.91
CA VAL A 82 -7.94 -4.40 -4.52
C VAL A 82 -8.93 -5.57 -4.47
N GLU A 83 -9.87 -5.63 -5.40
CA GLU A 83 -10.86 -6.73 -5.49
C GLU A 83 -10.25 -8.13 -5.62
N ASP A 84 -9.03 -8.26 -6.15
CA ASP A 84 -8.34 -9.55 -6.30
C ASP A 84 -7.73 -10.05 -4.97
N VAL A 85 -7.66 -9.18 -3.95
CA VAL A 85 -6.93 -9.44 -2.70
C VAL A 85 -7.74 -9.09 -1.44
N LEU A 86 -9.01 -8.72 -1.58
CA LEU A 86 -9.96 -8.63 -0.46
C LEU A 86 -10.32 -10.00 0.11
#